data_AF-A0A829ZE33-F1
#
_entry.id   AF-A0A829ZE33-F1
#
_cell.length_a   1.000
_cell.length_b   1.000
_cell.length_c   1.000
_cell.angle_alpha   90.00
_cell.angle_beta   90.00
_cell.angle_gamma   90.00
#
_symmetry.space_group_name_H-M   'P 1'
#
loop_
_entity.id
_entity.type
_entity.pdbx_description
1 polymer ?
#
loop_
_entity_poly.entity_id
_entity_poly.type
_entity_poly.pdbx_seq_one_letter_code
_entity_poly.pdbx_strand_id
1 'polypeptide(L)'
;MGMLLRSEKTGSIRKIVNKNDREDKQIVEIQFDYQAGEQVQAFRVGPHRIGHVVVKADTLEEARAKMEEALGKIEIEVEEEH
;
A
#
# COMPACT_ATOMS: atom_id res chain seq x y z
N MET A 1 -6.06 0.37 -12.75
CA MET A 1 -4.72 -0.22 -12.53
C MET A 1 -4.59 -0.60 -11.06
N GLY A 2 -3.98 -1.74 -10.74
CA GLY A 2 -3.82 -2.21 -9.35
C GLY A 2 -2.36 -2.52 -9.01
N MET A 3 -1.96 -2.23 -7.76
CA MET A 3 -0.62 -2.49 -7.23
C MET A 3 -0.70 -3.11 -5.83
N LEU A 4 0.16 -4.10 -5.57
CA LEU A 4 0.33 -4.69 -4.25
C LEU A 4 1.26 -3.83 -3.39
N LEU A 5 0.85 -3.58 -2.15
CA LEU A 5 1.71 -3.07 -1.10
C LEU A 5 2.52 -4.24 -0.54
N ARG A 6 3.80 -4.01 -0.24
CA ARG A 6 4.75 -5.06 0.14
C ARG A 6 5.69 -4.54 1.23
N SER A 7 6.10 -5.42 2.14
CA SER A 7 7.23 -5.14 3.02
C SER A 7 8.50 -5.74 2.42
N GLU A 8 9.60 -5.00 2.49
CA GLU A 8 10.93 -5.53 2.13
C GLU A 8 11.53 -6.39 3.25
N LYS A 9 11.00 -6.27 4.48
CA LYS A 9 11.54 -6.90 5.68
C LYS A 9 10.48 -7.61 6.51
N THR A 10 10.91 -8.59 7.28
CA THR A 10 10.07 -9.29 8.26
C THR A 10 10.12 -8.53 9.59
N GLY A 11 8.98 -8.39 10.25
CA GLY A 11 8.90 -7.83 11.59
C GLY A 11 7.54 -7.21 11.89
N SER A 12 7.52 -6.30 12.86
CA SER A 12 6.29 -5.68 13.35
C SER A 12 5.93 -4.40 12.57
N ILE A 13 4.68 -4.26 12.16
CA ILE A 13 4.18 -2.98 11.66
C ILE A 13 4.12 -1.98 12.81
N ARG A 14 4.90 -0.90 12.73
CA ARG A 14 4.84 0.21 13.69
C ARG A 14 3.81 1.25 13.31
N LYS A 15 3.63 1.49 12.02
CA LYS A 15 2.76 2.55 11.52
C LYS A 15 2.26 2.25 10.13
N ILE A 16 0.97 2.51 9.90
CA ILE A 16 0.34 2.60 8.57
C ILE A 16 -0.45 3.91 8.55
N VAL A 17 -0.14 4.78 7.60
CA VAL A 17 -0.86 6.04 7.39
C VAL A 17 -1.18 6.21 5.92
N ASN A 18 -2.46 6.39 5.62
CA ASN A 18 -2.92 6.78 4.29
C ASN A 18 -3.26 8.29 4.30
N LYS A 19 -2.46 9.09 3.58
CA LYS A 19 -2.66 10.54 3.43
C LYS A 19 -3.35 10.91 2.12
N ASN A 20 -3.91 9.94 1.40
CA ASN A 20 -4.73 10.22 0.24
C ASN A 20 -6.03 10.91 0.63
N ASP A 21 -6.55 11.73 -0.27
CA ASP A 21 -7.88 12.30 -0.14
C ASP A 21 -8.91 11.18 -0.26
N ARG A 22 -9.83 11.10 0.71
CA ARG A 22 -10.89 10.07 0.76
C ARG A 22 -11.97 10.31 -0.29
N GLU A 23 -12.11 11.54 -0.77
CA GLU A 23 -13.08 11.92 -1.79
C GLU A 23 -12.51 11.82 -3.22
N ASP A 24 -11.27 11.37 -3.36
CA ASP A 24 -10.62 11.21 -4.66
C ASP A 24 -11.26 10.07 -5.47
N LYS A 25 -12.06 10.46 -6.47
CA LYS A 25 -12.80 9.53 -7.32
C LYS A 25 -11.91 8.68 -8.21
N GLN A 26 -10.63 9.02 -8.41
CA GLN A 26 -9.70 8.21 -9.18
C GLN A 26 -9.11 7.07 -8.34
N ILE A 27 -9.20 7.15 -7.01
CA ILE A 27 -8.87 6.06 -6.10
C ILE A 27 -10.13 5.21 -5.93
N VAL A 28 -10.08 3.97 -6.41
CA VAL A 28 -11.17 3.01 -6.25
C VAL A 28 -11.10 2.34 -4.89
N GLU A 29 -9.89 1.96 -4.48
CA GLU A 29 -9.67 1.22 -3.24
C GLU A 29 -8.23 1.39 -2.75
N ILE A 30 -8.08 1.56 -1.44
CA ILE A 30 -6.83 1.35 -0.72
C ILE A 30 -7.17 0.45 0.46
N GLN A 31 -6.65 -0.78 0.44
CA GLN A 31 -6.83 -1.74 1.51
C GLN A 31 -5.48 -2.07 2.13
N PHE A 32 -5.46 -2.12 3.45
CA PHE A 32 -4.36 -2.68 4.23
C PHE A 32 -4.84 -4.00 4.82
N ASP A 33 -4.06 -5.06 4.62
CA ASP A 33 -4.38 -6.40 5.13
C ASP A 33 -3.94 -6.58 6.59
N TYR A 34 -3.21 -5.59 7.14
CA TYR A 34 -2.65 -5.59 8.48
C TYR A 34 -2.83 -4.22 9.15
N GLN A 35 -2.65 -4.20 10.47
CA GLN A 35 -2.71 -3.03 11.34
C GLN A 35 -1.39 -2.85 12.10
N ALA A 36 -1.22 -1.67 12.70
CA ALA A 36 -0.08 -1.42 13.59
C ALA A 36 -0.10 -2.39 14.78
N GLY A 37 1.05 -2.98 15.07
CA GLY A 37 1.23 -4.03 16.08
C GLY A 37 1.22 -5.46 15.52
N GLU A 38 0.81 -5.67 14.27
CA GLU A 38 0.80 -7.00 13.66
C GLU A 38 2.13 -7.36 12.99
N GLN A 39 2.37 -8.67 12.86
CA GLN A 39 3.58 -9.23 12.24
C GLN A 39 3.40 -9.37 10.73
N VAL A 40 4.43 -8.96 9.99
CA VAL A 40 4.51 -9.15 8.54
C VAL A 40 5.79 -9.86 8.15
N GLN A 41 5.75 -10.56 7.02
CA GLN A 41 6.92 -11.15 6.39
C GLN A 41 7.41 -10.29 5.24
N ALA A 42 8.72 -10.31 5.00
CA ALA A 42 9.28 -9.82 3.74
C ALA A 42 8.55 -10.47 2.55
N PHE A 43 8.20 -9.68 1.54
CA PHE A 43 7.39 -10.14 0.43
C PHE A 43 8.17 -11.14 -0.43
N ARG A 44 7.73 -12.41 -0.39
CA ARG A 44 8.30 -13.50 -1.20
C ARG A 44 7.24 -14.20 -2.05
N VAL A 45 6.01 -14.25 -1.55
CA VAL A 45 4.85 -14.85 -2.21
C VAL A 45 3.63 -13.95 -2.04
N GLY A 46 2.63 -14.11 -2.90
CA GLY A 46 1.41 -13.29 -2.90
C GLY A 46 0.74 -13.08 -1.53
N PRO A 47 0.61 -14.12 -0.68
CA PRO A 47 0.06 -13.98 0.68
C PRO A 47 0.86 -13.05 1.61
N HIS A 48 2.12 -12.71 1.30
CA HIS A 48 2.92 -11.78 2.10
C HIS A 48 2.64 -10.31 1.76
N ARG A 49 1.70 -10.02 0.85
CA ARG A 49 1.30 -8.63 0.59
C ARG A 49 0.78 -8.02 1.89
N ILE A 50 0.95 -6.71 2.04
CA ILE A 50 0.43 -5.96 3.19
C ILE A 50 -0.85 -5.18 2.85
N GLY A 51 -1.32 -5.32 1.62
CA GLY A 51 -2.48 -4.62 1.09
C GLY A 51 -2.36 -4.37 -0.41
N HIS A 52 -3.22 -3.49 -0.92
CA HIS A 52 -3.21 -3.09 -2.33
C HIS A 52 -3.86 -1.72 -2.55
N VAL A 53 -3.54 -1.13 -3.69
CA VAL A 53 -4.12 0.11 -4.20
C VAL A 53 -4.71 -0.14 -5.57
N VAL A 54 -5.92 0.34 -5.81
CA VAL A 54 -6.60 0.32 -7.12
C VAL A 54 -7.00 1.74 -7.50
N VAL A 55 -6.59 2.16 -8.69
CA VAL A 55 -6.96 3.44 -9.29
C VAL A 55 -7.66 3.25 -10.63
N LYS A 56 -8.48 4.23 -11.02
CA LYS A 56 -9.10 4.33 -12.34
C LYS A 56 -8.80 5.69 -12.97
N ALA A 57 -8.62 5.67 -14.29
CA ALA A 57 -8.45 6.85 -15.13
C ALA A 57 -8.83 6.46 -16.56
N ASP A 58 -8.95 7.47 -17.44
CA ASP A 58 -9.37 7.26 -18.83
C ASP A 58 -8.22 6.75 -19.69
N THR A 59 -6.98 7.07 -19.31
CA THR A 59 -5.77 6.57 -19.97
C THR A 59 -4.85 5.79 -19.02
N LEU A 60 -3.99 4.95 -19.61
CA LEU A 60 -2.98 4.22 -18.84
C LEU A 60 -1.95 5.16 -18.21
N GLU A 61 -1.60 6.25 -18.88
CA GLU A 61 -0.64 7.25 -18.40
C GLU A 61 -1.16 7.97 -17.17
N GLU A 62 -2.43 8.42 -17.20
CA GLU A 62 -3.09 9.00 -16.03
C GLU A 62 -3.20 7.99 -14.89
N ALA A 63 -3.55 6.73 -15.18
CA ALA A 63 -3.62 5.70 -14.16
C ALA A 63 -2.26 5.48 -13.49
N ARG A 64 -1.16 5.53 -14.25
CA ARG A 64 0.21 5.44 -13.73
C ARG A 64 0.56 6.62 -12.83
N ALA A 65 0.33 7.85 -13.31
CA ALA A 65 0.58 9.06 -12.53
C ALA A 65 -0.22 9.05 -11.22
N LYS A 66 -1.51 8.67 -11.29
CA LYS A 66 -2.37 8.59 -10.11
C LYS A 66 -1.92 7.53 -9.11
N MET A 67 -1.45 6.38 -9.60
CA MET A 67 -0.91 5.33 -8.74
C MET A 67 0.37 5.77 -8.03
N GLU A 68 1.28 6.42 -8.75
CA GLU A 68 2.52 6.96 -8.16
C GLU A 68 2.21 7.99 -7.07
N GLU A 69 1.29 8.92 -7.36
CA GLU A 69 0.79 9.88 -6.37
C GLU A 69 0.18 9.17 -5.15
N ALA A 70 -0.67 8.16 -5.37
CA ALA A 70 -1.36 7.45 -4.30
C ALA A 70 -0.39 6.69 -3.39
N LEU A 71 0.60 6.01 -3.98
CA LEU A 71 1.64 5.29 -3.26
C LEU A 71 2.55 6.26 -2.48
N GLY A 72 2.90 7.42 -3.05
CA GLY A 72 3.71 8.43 -2.38
C GLY A 72 3.04 9.05 -1.13
N LYS A 73 1.72 8.89 -0.99
CA LYS A 73 0.93 9.35 0.17
C LYS A 73 0.66 8.24 1.20
N ILE A 74 1.18 7.04 0.99
CA ILE A 74 1.07 5.92 1.92
C ILE A 74 2.40 5.75 2.66
N GLU A 75 2.34 5.82 3.99
CA GLU A 75 3.49 5.57 4.86
C GLU A 75 3.29 4.24 5.59
N ILE A 76 4.26 3.33 5.45
CA ILE A 76 4.29 2.06 6.17
C ILE A 76 5.66 1.90 6.78
N GLU A 77 5.70 1.77 8.11
CA GLU A 77 6.92 1.55 8.86
C GLU A 77 6.87 0.15 9.48
N VAL A 78 7.85 -0.67 9.14
CA VAL A 78 8.07 -1.99 9.75
C VAL A 78 9.34 -1.90 10.59
N GLU A 79 9.35 -2.50 11.77
CA GLU A 79 10.55 -2.65 12.59
C GLU A 79 11.01 -4.10 12.54
N GLU A 80 12.31 -4.31 12.28
CA GLU A 80 12.90 -5.64 12.23
C GLU A 80 13.02 -6.23 13.64
N GLU A 81 12.60 -7.48 13.77
CA GLU A 81 12.89 -8.27 14.96
C GLU A 81 14.33 -8.79 14.88
N HIS A 82 15.08 -8.59 15.97
CA HIS A 82 16.47 -9.04 16.11
C HIS A 82 16.54 -10.41 16.78
#